data_AF-A0A1I2CYE4-F1
#
_entry.id   AF-A0A1I2CYE4-F1
#
_cell.length_a   1.000
_cell.length_b   1.000
_cell.length_c   1.000
_cell.angle_alpha   90.00
_cell.angle_beta   90.00
_cell.angle_gamma   90.00
#
_symmetry.space_group_name_H-M   'P 1'
#
loop_
_entity.id
_entity.type
_entity.pdbx_description
1 polymer ?
#
loop_
_entity_poly.entity_id
_entity_poly.type
_entity_poly.pdbx_seq_one_letter_code
_entity_poly.pdbx_strand_id
1 'polypeptide(L)'
;MSDFHPGDERTVVAAESLTPGPPDEAERPSRFYRPDPAHPERLLRVDADGDAQADLTATAMHGAFRAFVLDPHYPCVGARSAVHNNSYRLGVYDALGSPAATAALARDLAAFTGGLDEIEGPFATFVAIFTGPQDLDEQAFERALWAQLQALHEADAAPWDPSVSSDPDDPHFSFSYAGTAYFIVGLHPGSARLSRRFPWPALVFNPHAQFERLRETGKYERMQAVVRDKDRALQGDINPALDDFGGDSEARQYSGRQVEPDWHAPFHPRGEMDLHDAPTPATSGCPYHAVATATKVVEPRPGVRYRIARQSGVAFTIARGQLLRIIDPEGRQVCDLYSLARDELREHLSSGRSIDYADKLYLSTGDVLYSNRERPMWTIGRDDVGRHDLVLTPCSPEMYRRLRGDDGTHPSCYENLRGPLSAFGVEADSIGSTFNIFMDVRFDPATGKMTIAPPASAAGDCIELRAEMDMIVGLTACSSEVTNAGSLGPIDFEIVAE
;
A
#
# COMPACT_ATOMS: atom_id res chain seq x y z
N MET A 1 -50.56 8.35 56.03
CA MET A 1 -50.29 6.93 56.34
C MET A 1 -49.90 6.29 55.02
N SER A 2 -48.67 5.94 54.72
CA SER A 2 -47.38 5.85 55.43
C SER A 2 -46.36 5.75 54.29
N ASP A 3 -45.47 6.73 54.19
CA ASP A 3 -44.05 6.58 54.50
C ASP A 3 -43.25 6.08 53.30
N PHE A 4 -42.52 7.00 52.67
CA PHE A 4 -41.08 6.83 52.48
C PHE A 4 -40.45 8.22 52.32
N HIS A 5 -39.65 8.59 53.32
CA HIS A 5 -38.79 9.77 53.36
C HIS A 5 -37.37 9.29 53.76
N PRO A 6 -36.35 10.14 53.76
CA PRO A 6 -35.17 10.05 52.89
C PRO A 6 -33.87 9.79 53.69
N GLY A 7 -32.74 9.69 52.99
CA GLY A 7 -31.40 9.79 53.57
C GLY A 7 -30.37 9.74 52.44
N ASP A 8 -29.83 10.89 52.04
CA ASP A 8 -28.56 11.49 52.51
C ASP A 8 -27.36 10.57 52.20
N GLU A 9 -26.28 11.00 51.56
CA GLU A 9 -25.58 12.26 51.78
C GLU A 9 -24.45 12.42 50.71
N ARG A 10 -24.06 13.68 50.45
CA ARG A 10 -22.72 14.18 50.02
C ARG A 10 -22.43 14.57 48.56
N THR A 11 -22.52 15.91 48.40
CA THR A 11 -21.44 16.83 47.98
C THR A 11 -21.25 17.12 46.50
N VAL A 12 -21.65 18.35 46.20
CA VAL A 12 -21.38 19.20 45.02
C VAL A 12 -19.90 19.26 44.66
N VAL A 13 -19.56 19.09 43.39
CA VAL A 13 -18.48 19.85 42.74
C VAL A 13 -18.97 20.31 41.37
N ALA A 14 -18.80 21.60 41.11
CA ALA A 14 -19.15 22.29 39.88
C ALA A 14 -18.50 21.62 38.65
N ALA A 15 -19.24 21.57 37.54
CA ALA A 15 -18.69 21.22 36.24
C ALA A 15 -17.71 22.33 35.81
N GLU A 16 -16.43 22.11 36.10
CA GLU A 16 -15.35 22.84 35.44
C GLU A 16 -15.35 22.52 33.95
N SER A 17 -15.08 23.56 33.16
CA SER A 17 -14.95 23.51 31.71
C SER A 17 -13.96 22.42 31.29
N LEU A 18 -14.45 21.38 30.63
CA LEU A 18 -13.61 20.47 29.86
C LEU A 18 -13.27 21.16 28.54
N THR A 19 -12.13 21.86 28.53
CA THR A 19 -11.40 22.17 27.30
C THR A 19 -11.15 20.87 26.52
N PRO A 20 -11.15 20.89 25.18
CA PRO A 20 -10.85 19.71 24.39
C PRO A 20 -9.46 19.19 24.77
N GLY A 21 -9.37 17.91 25.10
CA GLY A 21 -8.07 17.21 25.11
C GLY A 21 -7.45 17.27 23.71
N PRO A 22 -6.13 17.11 23.59
CA PRO A 22 -5.45 17.15 22.30
C PRO A 22 -5.92 15.99 21.40
N PRO A 23 -5.77 16.11 20.07
CA PRO A 23 -6.38 15.21 19.10
C PRO A 23 -5.84 13.78 19.13
N ASP A 24 -6.72 12.89 18.67
CA ASP A 24 -6.67 11.43 18.65
C ASP A 24 -5.68 10.88 17.60
N GLU A 25 -4.87 9.91 18.03
CA GLU A 25 -3.94 8.93 17.41
C GLU A 25 -3.53 8.90 15.91
N ALA A 26 -4.05 9.73 15.00
CA ALA A 26 -3.61 9.80 13.59
C ALA A 26 -2.42 10.75 13.34
N GLU A 27 -1.95 11.45 14.38
CA GLU A 27 -0.86 12.44 14.36
C GLU A 27 0.24 12.09 15.38
N ARG A 28 1.05 11.04 15.18
CA ARG A 28 2.40 10.92 15.80
C ARG A 28 3.30 10.03 14.94
N PRO A 29 4.62 10.20 15.03
CA PRO A 29 5.45 11.12 14.27
C PRO A 29 6.32 10.32 13.28
N SER A 30 7.13 10.98 12.47
CA SER A 30 8.20 10.32 11.68
C SER A 30 8.89 9.21 12.51
N ARG A 31 8.93 7.96 12.02
CA ARG A 31 9.79 6.90 12.60
C ARG A 31 11.15 6.86 11.91
N PHE A 32 11.47 7.94 11.19
CA PHE A 32 12.69 8.21 10.46
C PHE A 32 13.63 9.06 11.31
N TYR A 33 14.79 8.50 11.63
CA TYR A 33 15.75 9.08 12.55
C TYR A 33 17.10 9.32 11.90
N ARG A 34 17.82 10.32 12.42
CA ARG A 34 19.24 10.58 12.14
C ARG A 34 20.04 10.58 13.45
N PRO A 35 21.33 10.22 13.44
CA PRO A 35 22.20 10.43 14.60
C PRO A 35 22.31 11.92 14.93
N ASP A 36 22.33 12.25 16.21
CA ASP A 36 22.70 13.59 16.67
C ASP A 36 24.18 13.86 16.27
N PRO A 37 24.46 14.95 15.50
CA PRO A 37 25.83 15.27 15.10
C PRO A 37 26.80 15.48 16.27
N ALA A 38 26.32 15.97 17.42
CA ALA A 38 27.12 16.19 18.62
C ALA A 38 27.19 14.94 19.52
N HIS A 39 26.15 14.11 19.50
CA HIS A 39 26.01 12.92 20.35
C HIS A 39 25.54 11.70 19.54
N PRO A 40 26.41 11.09 18.70
CA PRO A 40 26.03 10.03 17.76
C PRO A 40 25.29 8.82 18.33
N GLU A 41 25.43 8.57 19.63
CA GLU A 41 24.70 7.57 20.40
C GLU A 41 23.21 7.89 20.61
N ARG A 42 22.78 9.11 20.27
CA ARG A 42 21.40 9.59 20.34
C ARG A 42 20.80 9.69 18.94
N LEU A 43 19.54 9.34 18.83
CA LEU A 43 18.74 9.57 17.63
C LEU A 43 17.86 10.80 17.77
N LEU A 44 17.88 11.61 16.72
CA LEU A 44 16.99 12.71 16.48
C LEU A 44 15.99 12.29 15.41
N ARG A 45 14.71 12.48 15.70
CA ARG A 45 13.62 12.29 14.76
C ARG A 45 13.66 13.43 13.75
N VAL A 46 13.54 13.06 12.48
CA VAL A 46 13.57 14.02 11.38
C VAL A 46 12.13 14.46 11.12
N ASP A 47 11.79 15.68 11.56
CA ASP A 47 10.46 16.27 11.48
C ASP A 47 10.51 17.64 10.76
N ALA A 48 9.37 18.12 10.24
CA ALA A 48 9.26 19.45 9.66
C ALA A 48 9.44 20.60 10.70
N ASP A 49 9.14 20.35 11.97
CA ASP A 49 9.16 21.34 13.06
C ASP A 49 10.47 21.36 13.89
N GLY A 50 11.47 20.56 13.48
CA GLY A 50 12.78 20.43 14.16
C GLY A 50 13.05 19.03 14.72
N ASP A 51 14.25 18.85 15.28
CA ASP A 51 14.70 17.55 15.81
C ASP A 51 14.10 17.24 17.19
N ALA A 52 13.27 16.19 17.28
CA ALA A 52 12.79 15.64 18.55
C ALA A 52 13.59 14.40 18.97
N GLN A 53 13.70 14.12 20.27
CA GLN A 53 14.39 12.92 20.74
C GLN A 53 13.60 11.64 20.38
N ALA A 54 14.30 10.61 19.95
CA ALA A 54 13.70 9.29 19.70
C ALA A 54 13.10 8.66 20.96
N ASP A 55 12.09 7.81 20.78
CA ASP A 55 11.51 7.04 21.87
C ASP A 55 12.48 5.96 22.43
N LEU A 56 12.09 5.33 23.53
CA LEU A 56 12.94 4.33 24.22
C LEU A 56 13.20 3.09 23.35
N THR A 57 12.23 2.67 22.54
CA THR A 57 12.36 1.50 21.67
C THR A 57 13.38 1.77 20.57
N ALA A 58 13.23 2.91 19.88
CA ALA A 58 14.16 3.34 18.85
C ALA A 58 15.57 3.56 19.42
N THR A 59 15.68 4.16 20.60
CA THR A 59 16.97 4.34 21.30
C THR A 59 17.64 2.99 21.61
N ALA A 60 16.89 2.00 22.11
CA ALA A 60 17.44 0.69 22.44
C ALA A 60 17.91 -0.08 21.19
N MET A 61 17.09 -0.08 20.13
CA MET A 61 17.43 -0.75 18.86
C MET A 61 18.62 -0.08 18.17
N HIS A 62 18.71 1.24 18.23
CA HIS A 62 19.87 2.00 17.75
C HIS A 62 21.15 1.68 18.51
N GLY A 63 21.09 1.64 19.84
CA GLY A 63 22.22 1.25 20.68
C GLY A 63 22.72 -0.15 20.32
N ALA A 64 21.81 -1.10 20.14
CA ALA A 64 22.14 -2.46 19.71
C ALA A 64 22.74 -2.51 18.30
N PHE A 65 22.18 -1.76 17.34
CA PHE A 65 22.70 -1.67 15.98
C PHE A 65 24.12 -1.09 15.96
N ARG A 66 24.36 0.01 16.67
CA ARG A 66 25.68 0.61 16.80
C ARG A 66 26.67 -0.35 17.44
N ALA A 67 26.30 -1.03 18.52
CA ALA A 67 27.16 -2.01 19.17
C ALA A 67 27.50 -3.19 18.24
N PHE A 68 26.52 -3.68 17.48
CA PHE A 68 26.70 -4.75 16.51
C PHE A 68 27.67 -4.36 15.38
N VAL A 69 27.48 -3.19 14.77
CA VAL A 69 28.31 -2.74 13.65
C VAL A 69 29.71 -2.30 14.09
N LEU A 70 29.83 -1.68 15.26
CA LEU A 70 31.11 -1.19 15.79
C LEU A 70 31.93 -2.28 16.49
N ASP A 71 31.43 -3.51 16.59
CA ASP A 71 32.23 -4.62 17.08
C ASP A 71 33.52 -4.74 16.24
N PRO A 72 34.70 -4.87 16.87
CA PRO A 72 35.98 -4.97 16.14
C PRO A 72 36.02 -6.10 15.10
N HIS A 73 35.29 -7.19 15.36
CA HIS A 73 35.19 -8.38 14.51
C HIS A 73 34.10 -8.26 13.44
N TYR A 74 33.23 -7.25 13.50
CA TYR A 74 32.25 -7.02 12.44
C TYR A 74 32.96 -6.74 11.10
N PRO A 75 32.64 -7.51 10.03
CA PRO A 75 33.48 -7.56 8.84
C PRO A 75 33.23 -6.40 7.87
N CYS A 76 32.00 -5.86 7.82
CA CYS A 76 31.61 -4.88 6.82
C CYS A 76 32.22 -3.49 7.10
N VAL A 77 33.23 -3.13 6.30
CA VAL A 77 33.92 -1.83 6.39
C VAL A 77 32.99 -0.68 6.01
N GLY A 78 32.09 -0.87 5.04
CA GLY A 78 31.13 0.16 4.61
C GLY A 78 30.17 0.55 5.74
N ALA A 79 29.55 -0.45 6.39
CA ALA A 79 28.66 -0.22 7.52
C ALA A 79 29.37 0.48 8.70
N ARG A 80 30.59 0.04 9.04
CA ARG A 80 31.41 0.69 10.07
C ARG A 80 31.71 2.14 9.73
N SER A 81 32.08 2.40 8.49
CA SER A 81 32.33 3.75 8.00
C SER A 81 31.07 4.62 8.09
N ALA A 82 29.90 4.08 7.72
CA ALA A 82 28.65 4.82 7.83
C ALA A 82 28.31 5.19 9.29
N VAL A 83 28.50 4.27 10.23
CA VAL A 83 28.24 4.54 11.67
C VAL A 83 29.27 5.51 12.27
N HIS A 84 30.54 5.44 11.87
CA HIS A 84 31.57 6.37 12.33
C HIS A 84 31.38 7.80 11.80
N ASN A 85 30.85 7.94 10.57
CA ASN A 85 30.63 9.24 9.93
C ASN A 85 29.21 9.78 10.15
N ASN A 86 28.35 9.08 10.91
CA ASN A 86 26.94 9.43 11.10
C ASN A 86 26.13 9.54 9.80
N SER A 87 26.60 8.87 8.74
CA SER A 87 26.05 8.96 7.39
C SER A 87 24.95 7.93 7.14
N TYR A 88 24.19 7.62 8.18
CA TYR A 88 23.05 6.70 8.11
C TYR A 88 21.77 7.36 8.61
N ARG A 89 20.66 6.78 8.20
CA ARG A 89 19.34 7.03 8.76
C ARG A 89 18.75 5.72 9.25
N LEU A 90 17.91 5.78 10.26
CA LEU A 90 17.35 4.60 10.92
C LEU A 90 15.84 4.73 11.01
N GLY A 91 15.12 3.67 10.61
CA GLY A 91 13.69 3.51 10.78
C GLY A 91 13.37 2.39 11.77
N VAL A 92 12.39 2.59 12.65
CA VAL A 92 11.87 1.51 13.52
C VAL A 92 10.41 1.25 13.21
N TYR A 93 10.11 0.05 12.74
CA TYR A 93 8.78 -0.32 12.26
C TYR A 93 8.17 -1.43 13.11
N ASP A 94 6.87 -1.65 12.93
CA ASP A 94 6.18 -2.78 13.51
C ASP A 94 6.59 -4.08 12.77
N ALA A 95 5.75 -5.10 12.69
CA ALA A 95 6.17 -6.39 12.14
C ALA A 95 6.63 -6.31 10.66
N LEU A 96 7.76 -6.95 10.34
CA LEU A 96 8.26 -7.12 8.97
C LEU A 96 7.20 -7.79 8.09
N GLY A 97 6.95 -7.20 6.93
CA GLY A 97 5.91 -7.66 6.00
C GLY A 97 4.48 -7.22 6.37
N SER A 98 4.29 -6.46 7.46
CA SER A 98 2.98 -5.87 7.75
C SER A 98 2.71 -4.66 6.83
N PRO A 99 1.46 -4.45 6.36
CA PRO A 99 1.14 -3.33 5.48
C PRO A 99 1.50 -1.96 6.08
N ALA A 100 1.27 -1.77 7.38
CA ALA A 100 1.61 -0.53 8.08
C ALA A 100 3.13 -0.27 8.13
N ALA A 101 3.93 -1.31 8.38
CA ALA A 101 5.39 -1.20 8.35
C ALA A 101 5.89 -0.92 6.92
N THR A 102 5.32 -1.57 5.90
CA THR A 102 5.65 -1.32 4.49
C THR A 102 5.37 0.13 4.10
N ALA A 103 4.18 0.65 4.41
CA ALA A 103 3.81 2.02 4.05
C ALA A 103 4.68 3.06 4.78
N ALA A 104 5.04 2.81 6.04
CA ALA A 104 5.97 3.66 6.77
C ALA A 104 7.38 3.60 6.18
N LEU A 105 7.90 2.41 5.91
CA LEU A 105 9.20 2.21 5.27
C LEU A 105 9.28 2.85 3.89
N ALA A 106 8.23 2.72 3.07
CA ALA A 106 8.12 3.36 1.76
C ALA A 106 8.32 4.88 1.85
N ARG A 107 7.58 5.55 2.73
CA ARG A 107 7.71 7.01 2.96
C ARG A 107 9.11 7.39 3.43
N ASP A 108 9.63 6.68 4.43
CA ASP A 108 10.89 7.00 5.08
C ASP A 108 12.09 6.71 4.14
N LEU A 109 12.00 5.65 3.32
CA LEU A 109 13.00 5.33 2.30
C LEU A 109 12.98 6.38 1.19
N ALA A 110 11.81 6.83 0.71
CA ALA A 110 11.72 7.92 -0.26
C ALA A 110 12.30 9.23 0.29
N ALA A 111 12.04 9.55 1.57
CA ALA A 111 12.63 10.70 2.24
C ALA A 111 14.16 10.59 2.35
N PHE A 112 14.67 9.40 2.66
CA PHE A 112 16.11 9.12 2.61
C PHE A 112 16.68 9.33 1.20
N THR A 113 16.03 8.81 0.16
CA THR A 113 16.43 8.98 -1.25
C THR A 113 16.54 10.46 -1.62
N GLY A 114 15.52 11.26 -1.30
CA GLY A 114 15.50 12.69 -1.59
C GLY A 114 16.56 13.49 -0.83
N GLY A 115 17.03 13.00 0.32
CA GLY A 115 18.06 13.64 1.14
C GLY A 115 19.47 13.09 0.95
N LEU A 116 19.73 12.20 -0.02
CA LEU A 116 21.03 11.54 -0.19
C LEU A 116 22.18 12.53 -0.38
N ASP A 117 21.96 13.62 -1.12
CA ASP A 117 22.97 14.65 -1.39
C ASP A 117 23.37 15.46 -0.15
N GLU A 118 22.54 15.44 0.91
CA GLU A 118 22.80 16.11 2.18
C GLU A 118 23.58 15.24 3.17
N ILE A 119 23.75 13.95 2.86
CA ILE A 119 24.46 13.01 3.73
C ILE A 119 25.95 13.04 3.42
N GLU A 120 26.71 13.69 4.31
CA GLU A 120 28.17 13.70 4.24
C GLU A 120 28.74 12.32 4.60
N GLY A 121 29.65 11.81 3.76
CA GLY A 121 30.42 10.61 4.06
C GLY A 121 30.67 9.72 2.84
N PRO A 122 31.56 8.72 2.96
CA PRO A 122 31.88 7.81 1.86
C PRO A 122 30.77 6.79 1.59
N PHE A 123 29.87 6.54 2.56
CA PHE A 123 28.77 5.59 2.45
C PHE A 123 27.52 6.19 3.06
N ALA A 124 26.42 6.22 2.31
CA ALA A 124 25.09 6.47 2.85
C ALA A 124 24.39 5.13 3.08
N THR A 125 23.59 5.02 4.14
CA THR A 125 22.82 3.79 4.38
C THR A 125 21.52 4.08 5.12
N PHE A 126 20.46 3.39 4.71
CA PHE A 126 19.18 3.41 5.40
C PHE A 126 18.97 2.08 6.13
N VAL A 127 18.70 2.14 7.44
CA VAL A 127 18.58 0.98 8.31
C VAL A 127 17.14 0.85 8.78
N ALA A 128 16.39 -0.11 8.23
CA ALA A 128 15.04 -0.43 8.67
C ALA A 128 15.06 -1.57 9.70
N ILE A 129 14.63 -1.32 10.94
CA ILE A 129 14.55 -2.33 12.00
C ILE A 129 13.08 -2.59 12.33
N PHE A 130 12.70 -3.86 12.44
CA PHE A 130 11.31 -4.27 12.69
C PHE A 130 11.19 -4.89 14.09
N THR A 131 10.13 -4.57 14.82
CA THR A 131 9.91 -5.09 16.19
C THR A 131 9.67 -6.61 16.22
N GLY A 132 9.29 -7.21 15.09
CA GLY A 132 9.17 -8.66 14.91
C GLY A 132 8.83 -9.03 13.46
N PRO A 133 8.47 -10.29 13.20
CA PRO A 133 8.59 -11.44 14.11
C PRO A 133 10.06 -11.81 14.41
N GLN A 134 10.37 -12.16 15.65
CA GLN A 134 11.76 -12.40 16.09
C GLN A 134 12.20 -13.88 15.99
N ASP A 135 11.24 -14.78 15.78
CA ASP A 135 11.40 -16.23 15.72
C ASP A 135 11.53 -16.77 14.28
N LEU A 136 11.97 -15.92 13.35
CA LEU A 136 12.20 -16.29 11.96
C LEU A 136 13.48 -17.11 11.78
N ASP A 137 13.33 -18.33 11.28
CA ASP A 137 14.43 -19.06 10.64
C ASP A 137 14.87 -18.41 9.32
N GLU A 138 15.95 -18.89 8.70
CA GLU A 138 16.51 -18.29 7.49
C GLU A 138 15.54 -18.27 6.31
N GLN A 139 14.73 -19.33 6.13
CA GLN A 139 13.78 -19.41 5.01
C GLN A 139 12.57 -18.51 5.25
N ALA A 140 12.07 -18.44 6.49
CA ALA A 140 10.98 -17.57 6.88
C ALA A 140 11.39 -16.09 6.76
N PHE A 141 12.62 -15.75 7.16
CA PHE A 141 13.16 -14.41 6.96
C PHE A 141 13.34 -14.07 5.48
N GLU A 142 13.88 -14.99 4.66
CA GLU A 142 14.00 -14.77 3.21
C GLU A 142 12.64 -14.50 2.55
N ARG A 143 11.61 -15.31 2.87
CA ARG A 143 10.25 -15.07 2.37
C ARG A 143 9.69 -13.73 2.81
N ALA A 144 9.88 -13.36 4.09
CA ALA A 144 9.41 -12.09 4.62
C ALA A 144 10.14 -10.88 4.01
N LEU A 145 11.46 -10.99 3.79
CA LEU A 145 12.27 -9.99 3.11
C LEU A 145 11.78 -9.80 1.68
N TRP A 146 11.63 -10.87 0.89
CA TRP A 146 11.20 -10.73 -0.50
C TRP A 146 9.76 -10.24 -0.62
N ALA A 147 8.85 -10.67 0.26
CA ALA A 147 7.51 -10.10 0.33
C ALA A 147 7.55 -8.60 0.67
N GLN A 148 8.43 -8.17 1.57
CA GLN A 148 8.63 -6.76 1.90
C GLN A 148 9.18 -5.96 0.72
N LEU A 149 10.14 -6.50 -0.03
CA LEU A 149 10.70 -5.85 -1.23
C LEU A 149 9.70 -5.80 -2.38
N GLN A 150 8.94 -6.87 -2.60
CA GLN A 150 7.85 -6.90 -3.57
C GLN A 150 6.81 -5.83 -3.24
N ALA A 151 6.39 -5.73 -1.97
CA ALA A 151 5.43 -4.72 -1.54
C ALA A 151 5.97 -3.28 -1.65
N LEU A 152 7.27 -3.06 -1.43
CA LEU A 152 7.92 -1.78 -1.70
C LEU A 152 7.93 -1.46 -3.20
N HIS A 153 8.32 -2.40 -4.05
CA HIS A 153 8.32 -2.23 -5.51
C HIS A 153 6.93 -1.93 -6.06
N GLU A 154 5.90 -2.59 -5.53
CA GLU A 154 4.50 -2.35 -5.90
C GLU A 154 4.02 -0.96 -5.45
N ALA A 155 4.51 -0.46 -4.32
CA ALA A 155 4.21 0.87 -3.81
C ALA A 155 5.03 1.98 -4.47
N ASP A 156 6.06 1.65 -5.26
CA ASP A 156 6.93 2.66 -5.87
C ASP A 156 6.27 3.30 -7.11
N ALA A 157 6.08 4.61 -7.10
CA ALA A 157 5.60 5.35 -8.26
C ALA A 157 6.72 5.69 -9.26
N ALA A 158 7.98 5.65 -8.83
CA ALA A 158 9.12 5.99 -9.68
C ALA A 158 9.41 4.88 -10.69
N PRO A 159 9.98 5.22 -11.86
CA PRO A 159 10.55 4.21 -12.75
C PRO A 159 11.73 3.52 -12.07
N TRP A 160 12.01 2.29 -12.50
CA TRP A 160 13.22 1.57 -12.08
C TRP A 160 14.47 2.39 -12.43
N ASP A 161 15.48 2.36 -11.56
CA ASP A 161 16.76 3.04 -11.80
C ASP A 161 17.38 2.53 -13.11
N PRO A 162 17.60 3.41 -14.11
CA PRO A 162 18.04 3.00 -15.44
C PRO A 162 19.50 2.49 -15.47
N SER A 163 20.26 2.62 -14.38
CA SER A 163 21.64 2.14 -14.29
C SER A 163 21.77 0.65 -13.97
N VAL A 164 20.67 -0.01 -13.59
CA VAL A 164 20.65 -1.43 -13.17
C VAL A 164 19.51 -2.19 -13.85
N SER A 165 19.63 -3.51 -13.92
CA SER A 165 18.56 -4.37 -14.44
C SER A 165 17.43 -4.50 -13.44
N SER A 166 16.19 -4.61 -13.93
CA SER A 166 15.02 -4.96 -13.13
C SER A 166 14.81 -6.48 -13.03
N ASP A 167 15.44 -7.26 -13.90
CA ASP A 167 15.35 -8.71 -13.91
C ASP A 167 16.16 -9.29 -12.72
N PRO A 168 15.54 -9.94 -11.73
CA PRO A 168 16.25 -10.47 -10.56
C PRO A 168 17.23 -11.59 -10.87
N ASP A 169 17.19 -12.19 -12.07
CA ASP A 169 18.15 -13.21 -12.49
C ASP A 169 19.35 -12.61 -13.27
N ASP A 170 19.30 -11.32 -13.60
CA ASP A 170 20.38 -10.61 -14.30
C ASP A 170 21.56 -10.32 -13.34
N PRO A 171 22.83 -10.59 -13.72
CA PRO A 171 24.00 -10.20 -12.95
C PRO A 171 24.11 -8.69 -12.63
N HIS A 172 23.40 -7.83 -13.37
CA HIS A 172 23.32 -6.38 -13.15
C HIS A 172 22.06 -5.95 -12.42
N PHE A 173 21.28 -6.88 -11.88
CA PHE A 173 20.13 -6.56 -11.04
C PHE A 173 20.53 -5.73 -9.84
N SER A 174 19.71 -4.75 -9.46
CA SER A 174 19.73 -4.18 -8.12
C SER A 174 18.36 -3.61 -7.80
N PHE A 175 17.86 -3.86 -6.59
CA PHE A 175 16.51 -3.44 -6.21
C PHE A 175 16.37 -1.92 -6.27
N SER A 176 15.43 -1.43 -7.06
CA SER A 176 15.16 0.00 -7.18
C SER A 176 13.97 0.42 -6.33
N TYR A 177 14.10 1.56 -5.66
CA TYR A 177 12.99 2.26 -5.03
C TYR A 177 13.17 3.77 -5.16
N ALA A 178 12.09 4.51 -5.44
CA ALA A 178 12.11 5.95 -5.68
C ALA A 178 13.14 6.37 -6.75
N GLY A 179 13.31 5.53 -7.78
CA GLY A 179 14.25 5.74 -8.89
C GLY A 179 15.73 5.60 -8.52
N THR A 180 16.03 4.99 -7.37
CA THR A 180 17.40 4.75 -6.89
C THR A 180 17.62 3.27 -6.64
N ALA A 181 18.69 2.70 -7.18
CA ALA A 181 19.11 1.33 -6.94
C ALA A 181 19.76 1.16 -5.54
N TYR A 182 19.46 0.04 -4.88
CA TYR A 182 19.95 -0.31 -3.54
C TYR A 182 20.46 -1.74 -3.48
N PHE A 183 21.68 -1.90 -2.96
CA PHE A 183 22.15 -3.19 -2.45
C PHE A 183 21.59 -3.43 -1.06
N ILE A 184 20.84 -4.52 -0.89
CA ILE A 184 20.08 -4.81 0.33
C ILE A 184 20.78 -5.86 1.18
N VAL A 185 20.86 -5.58 2.47
CA VAL A 185 21.45 -6.46 3.48
C VAL A 185 20.37 -6.80 4.51
N GLY A 186 19.88 -8.03 4.50
CA GLY A 186 19.02 -8.58 5.53
C GLY A 186 19.80 -9.03 6.77
N LEU A 187 19.25 -8.75 7.96
CA LEU A 187 19.75 -9.18 9.27
C LEU A 187 18.59 -9.79 10.08
N HIS A 188 18.81 -10.88 10.81
CA HIS A 188 17.79 -11.46 11.69
C HIS A 188 18.38 -12.39 12.77
N PRO A 189 17.65 -12.68 13.87
CA PRO A 189 18.19 -13.45 15.00
C PRO A 189 18.56 -14.88 14.64
N GLY A 190 17.86 -15.47 13.68
CA GLY A 190 18.03 -16.85 13.23
C GLY A 190 19.15 -17.06 12.21
N SER A 191 19.92 -16.04 11.83
CA SER A 191 20.91 -16.18 10.75
C SER A 191 22.05 -17.12 11.13
N ALA A 192 22.41 -18.03 10.21
CA ALA A 192 23.58 -18.88 10.36
C ALA A 192 24.89 -18.07 10.38
N ARG A 193 24.93 -16.92 9.68
CA ARG A 193 26.09 -16.02 9.63
C ARG A 193 26.11 -15.07 10.82
N LEU A 194 27.23 -15.04 11.55
CA LEU A 194 27.40 -14.14 12.70
C LEU A 194 27.32 -12.67 12.28
N SER A 195 27.83 -12.33 11.10
CA SER A 195 27.75 -10.97 10.54
C SER A 195 26.33 -10.54 10.13
N ARG A 196 25.36 -11.46 10.12
CA ARG A 196 23.94 -11.20 9.83
C ARG A 196 23.01 -11.47 11.00
N ARG A 197 23.55 -11.93 12.15
CA ARG A 197 22.78 -12.29 13.34
C ARG A 197 22.51 -11.07 14.24
N PHE A 198 21.47 -10.32 13.90
CA PHE A 198 21.02 -9.15 14.67
C PHE A 198 19.78 -9.49 15.52
N PRO A 199 19.59 -8.94 16.73
CA PRO A 199 18.48 -9.32 17.64
C PRO A 199 17.07 -8.99 17.14
N TRP A 200 16.94 -8.25 16.04
CA TRP A 200 15.68 -7.96 15.37
C TRP A 200 15.80 -8.22 13.87
N PRO A 201 14.71 -8.52 13.15
CA PRO A 201 14.70 -8.43 11.71
C PRO A 201 15.04 -7.01 11.27
N ALA A 202 15.95 -6.87 10.32
CA ALA A 202 16.31 -5.58 9.74
C ALA A 202 16.65 -5.70 8.25
N LEU A 203 16.33 -4.65 7.50
CA LEU A 203 16.70 -4.47 6.11
C LEU A 203 17.56 -3.22 5.99
N VAL A 204 18.76 -3.36 5.44
CA VAL A 204 19.70 -2.26 5.27
C VAL A 204 19.84 -1.95 3.79
N PHE A 205 19.44 -0.75 3.38
CA PHE A 205 19.44 -0.29 2.00
C PHE A 205 20.68 0.60 1.76
N ASN A 206 21.55 0.16 0.85
CA ASN A 206 22.79 0.85 0.53
C ASN A 206 22.74 1.33 -0.92
N PRO A 207 22.75 2.64 -1.23
CA PRO A 207 22.67 3.13 -2.60
C PRO A 207 23.73 2.48 -3.50
N HIS A 208 23.32 1.91 -4.62
CA HIS A 208 24.19 1.17 -5.53
C HIS A 208 25.32 2.04 -6.08
N ALA A 209 25.01 3.30 -6.43
CA ALA A 209 25.96 4.27 -6.97
C ALA A 209 27.22 4.49 -6.10
N GLN A 210 27.15 4.25 -4.78
CA GLN A 210 28.33 4.40 -3.92
C GLN A 210 29.37 3.29 -4.13
N PHE A 211 28.94 2.10 -4.55
CA PHE A 211 29.84 1.00 -4.89
C PHE A 211 30.50 1.24 -6.25
N GLU A 212 29.77 1.78 -7.22
CA GLU A 212 30.33 2.14 -8.53
C GLU A 212 31.41 3.23 -8.40
N ARG A 213 31.21 4.26 -7.57
CA ARG A 213 32.25 5.25 -7.25
C ARG A 213 33.51 4.64 -6.63
N LEU A 214 33.37 3.58 -5.83
CA LEU A 214 34.52 2.87 -5.26
C LEU A 214 35.29 2.06 -6.31
N ARG A 215 34.59 1.51 -7.31
CA ARG A 215 35.20 0.80 -8.44
C ARG A 215 35.96 1.76 -9.33
N GLU A 216 35.35 2.88 -9.71
CA GLU A 216 35.98 3.93 -10.52
C GLU A 216 37.28 4.46 -9.88
N THR A 217 37.33 4.48 -8.55
CA THR A 217 38.51 4.94 -7.79
C THR A 217 39.50 3.82 -7.43
N GLY A 218 39.26 2.57 -7.87
CA GLY A 218 40.11 1.40 -7.61
C GLY A 218 40.23 1.03 -6.11
N LYS A 219 39.26 1.45 -5.29
CA LYS A 219 39.24 1.21 -3.84
C LYS A 219 38.39 0.00 -3.47
N TYR A 220 37.53 -0.46 -4.39
CA TYR A 220 36.57 -1.52 -4.16
C TYR A 220 37.25 -2.86 -3.85
N GLU A 221 38.23 -3.29 -4.65
CA GLU A 221 38.92 -4.57 -4.51
C GLU A 221 39.66 -4.66 -3.17
N ARG A 222 40.28 -3.54 -2.76
CA ARG A 222 40.95 -3.45 -1.46
C ARG A 222 39.96 -3.56 -0.31
N MET A 223 38.81 -2.89 -0.41
CA MET A 223 37.76 -3.01 0.59
C MET A 223 37.24 -4.45 0.66
N GLN A 224 36.94 -5.06 -0.48
CA GLN A 224 36.46 -6.44 -0.57
C GLN A 224 37.44 -7.43 0.04
N ALA A 225 38.75 -7.28 -0.22
CA ALA A 225 39.78 -8.11 0.40
C ALA A 225 39.78 -8.02 1.94
N VAL A 226 39.67 -6.80 2.49
CA VAL A 226 39.60 -6.58 3.93
C VAL A 226 38.34 -7.20 4.53
N VAL A 227 37.19 -7.06 3.87
CA VAL A 227 35.93 -7.65 4.35
C VAL A 227 36.02 -9.19 4.31
N ARG A 228 36.54 -9.78 3.22
CA ARG A 228 36.75 -11.24 3.09
C ARG A 228 37.64 -11.79 4.20
N ASP A 229 38.74 -11.11 4.52
CA ASP A 229 39.65 -11.54 5.59
C ASP A 229 39.00 -11.46 6.96
N LYS A 230 38.22 -10.40 7.22
CA LYS A 230 37.47 -10.24 8.47
C LYS A 230 36.35 -11.28 8.62
N ASP A 231 35.65 -11.60 7.54
CA ASP A 231 34.55 -12.58 7.59
C ASP A 231 35.08 -13.99 7.87
N ARG A 232 36.18 -14.38 7.22
CA ARG A 232 36.90 -15.63 7.55
C ARG A 232 37.34 -15.66 9.01
N ALA A 233 37.84 -14.54 9.53
CA ALA A 233 38.25 -14.46 10.93
C ALA A 233 37.07 -14.55 11.91
N LEU A 234 35.90 -14.01 11.54
CA LEU A 234 34.71 -14.02 12.38
C LEU A 234 34.00 -15.38 12.38
N GLN A 235 33.85 -16.01 11.21
CA GLN A 235 32.96 -17.16 11.04
C GLN A 235 33.52 -18.29 10.16
N GLY A 236 34.80 -18.22 9.79
CA GLY A 236 35.54 -19.32 9.16
C GLY A 236 35.48 -19.37 7.63
N ASP A 237 34.49 -18.73 7.01
CA ASP A 237 34.33 -18.63 5.56
C ASP A 237 34.07 -17.19 5.10
N ILE A 238 34.10 -16.96 3.77
CA ILE A 238 33.72 -15.66 3.20
C ILE A 238 32.22 -15.62 2.95
N ASN A 239 31.65 -14.42 3.06
CA ASN A 239 30.29 -14.15 2.64
C ASN A 239 30.17 -14.39 1.13
N PRO A 240 29.28 -15.29 0.68
CA PRO A 240 28.94 -15.43 -0.74
C PRO A 240 28.47 -14.10 -1.34
N ALA A 241 27.97 -13.17 -0.50
CA ALA A 241 27.64 -11.82 -0.91
C ALA A 241 28.84 -10.93 -1.33
N LEU A 242 30.05 -11.47 -1.21
CA LEU A 242 31.29 -10.83 -1.61
C LEU A 242 32.00 -11.66 -2.66
N ASP A 243 31.31 -12.61 -3.31
CA ASP A 243 31.84 -13.27 -4.50
C ASP A 243 32.05 -12.23 -5.61
N ASP A 244 32.84 -12.56 -6.63
CA ASP A 244 33.19 -11.59 -7.67
C ASP A 244 31.93 -11.07 -8.40
N PHE A 245 31.52 -9.84 -8.07
CA PHE A 245 30.36 -9.17 -8.67
C PHE A 245 30.42 -9.22 -10.20
N GLY A 246 29.33 -9.67 -10.83
CA GLY A 246 29.19 -9.79 -12.29
C GLY A 246 29.05 -11.22 -12.81
N GLY A 247 29.24 -12.25 -11.96
CA GLY A 247 28.96 -13.64 -12.31
C GLY A 247 27.49 -14.04 -12.13
N ASP A 248 26.92 -13.70 -10.96
CA ASP A 248 25.56 -14.04 -10.54
C ASP A 248 24.82 -12.79 -10.01
N SER A 249 23.49 -12.80 -10.06
CA SER A 249 22.65 -11.72 -9.52
C SER A 249 22.86 -11.48 -8.02
N GLU A 250 22.92 -10.20 -7.62
CA GLU A 250 23.02 -9.80 -6.21
C GLU A 250 21.77 -10.18 -5.38
N ALA A 251 20.63 -10.46 -6.03
CA ALA A 251 19.40 -10.88 -5.36
C ALA A 251 19.63 -12.09 -4.44
N ARG A 252 20.50 -13.02 -4.84
CA ARG A 252 20.87 -14.24 -4.09
C ARG A 252 21.48 -13.94 -2.72
N GLN A 253 21.87 -12.69 -2.46
CA GLN A 253 22.64 -12.27 -1.31
C GLN A 253 21.83 -11.50 -0.27
N TYR A 254 20.62 -11.05 -0.64
CA TYR A 254 19.86 -10.09 0.18
C TYR A 254 19.45 -10.68 1.54
N SER A 255 18.94 -11.91 1.56
CA SER A 255 18.53 -12.59 2.81
C SER A 255 19.70 -12.98 3.71
N GLY A 256 20.89 -13.14 3.13
CA GLY A 256 22.07 -13.69 3.83
C GLY A 256 22.04 -15.22 4.00
N ARG A 257 20.98 -15.90 3.55
CA ARG A 257 20.90 -17.37 3.48
C ARG A 257 21.78 -17.88 2.34
N GLN A 258 22.42 -19.03 2.53
CA GLN A 258 23.03 -19.74 1.40
C GLN A 258 21.94 -20.41 0.57
N VAL A 259 21.82 -19.99 -0.69
CA VAL A 259 20.79 -20.48 -1.61
C VAL A 259 21.37 -21.50 -2.61
N GLU A 260 20.52 -22.37 -3.11
CA GLU A 260 20.82 -23.45 -4.04
C GLU A 260 21.17 -22.88 -5.45
N PRO A 261 21.94 -23.59 -6.29
CA PRO A 261 22.31 -23.08 -7.63
C PRO A 261 21.12 -22.70 -8.53
N ASP A 262 20.01 -23.43 -8.42
CA ASP A 262 18.76 -23.24 -9.15
C ASP A 262 17.77 -22.30 -8.44
N TRP A 263 18.19 -21.64 -7.38
CA TRP A 263 17.35 -20.66 -6.68
C TRP A 263 17.11 -19.42 -7.53
N HIS A 264 15.86 -18.98 -7.56
CA HIS A 264 15.42 -17.73 -8.18
C HIS A 264 14.78 -16.84 -7.12
N ALA A 265 15.00 -15.52 -7.21
CA ALA A 265 14.36 -14.60 -6.30
C ALA A 265 12.85 -14.58 -6.55
N PRO A 266 12.01 -14.69 -5.50
CA PRO A 266 10.55 -14.58 -5.63
C PRO A 266 10.16 -13.09 -5.74
N PHE A 267 10.63 -12.45 -6.81
CA PHE A 267 10.45 -11.03 -7.10
C PHE A 267 9.94 -10.86 -8.53
N HIS A 268 8.93 -10.03 -8.69
CA HIS A 268 8.29 -9.78 -9.98
C HIS A 268 8.45 -8.31 -10.35
N PRO A 269 9.49 -7.96 -11.13
CA PRO A 269 9.65 -6.60 -11.63
C PRO A 269 8.46 -6.24 -12.54
N ARG A 270 8.14 -4.95 -12.61
CA ARG A 270 7.14 -4.45 -13.55
C ARG A 270 7.73 -4.63 -14.96
N GLY A 271 7.25 -5.61 -15.71
CA GLY A 271 7.76 -5.90 -17.05
C GLY A 271 7.45 -4.78 -18.05
N GLU A 272 8.40 -4.49 -18.94
CA GLU A 272 8.07 -3.90 -20.25
C GLU A 272 7.08 -4.83 -20.95
N MET A 273 5.99 -4.27 -21.46
CA MET A 273 4.87 -5.03 -22.01
C MET A 273 5.29 -5.84 -23.25
N ASP A 274 5.32 -7.18 -23.13
CA ASP A 274 5.16 -8.07 -24.27
C ASP A 274 3.80 -8.79 -24.19
N LEU A 275 2.94 -8.40 -25.12
CA LEU A 275 1.70 -9.06 -25.49
C LEU A 275 2.07 -10.37 -26.19
N HIS A 276 1.87 -11.52 -25.55
CA HIS A 276 1.47 -12.82 -26.12
C HIS A 276 1.98 -13.98 -25.24
N ASP A 277 1.05 -14.89 -24.93
CA ASP A 277 1.24 -16.21 -24.30
C ASP A 277 1.60 -16.26 -22.81
N ALA A 278 0.58 -16.23 -21.95
CA ALA A 278 0.70 -16.57 -20.54
C ALA A 278 0.40 -18.08 -20.30
N PRO A 279 1.34 -18.84 -19.71
CA PRO A 279 1.02 -20.04 -18.96
C PRO A 279 0.92 -19.74 -17.46
N THR A 280 -0.18 -20.18 -16.85
CA THR A 280 -0.41 -20.29 -15.39
C THR A 280 0.62 -21.17 -14.69
N PRO A 281 1.03 -20.84 -13.45
CA PRO A 281 1.11 -21.88 -12.44
C PRO A 281 0.66 -21.51 -11.00
N ALA A 282 -0.07 -22.47 -10.44
CA ALA A 282 -0.33 -22.89 -9.05
C ALA A 282 0.29 -22.15 -7.83
N THR A 283 -0.61 -21.56 -7.04
CA THR A 283 -0.82 -21.65 -5.57
C THR A 283 0.36 -21.94 -4.62
N SER A 284 0.56 -21.05 -3.62
CA SER A 284 0.07 -21.32 -2.24
C SER A 284 0.10 -20.06 -1.34
N GLY A 285 -0.97 -19.84 -0.56
CA GLY A 285 -0.80 -19.38 0.82
C GLY A 285 -1.33 -18.02 1.28
N CYS A 286 -2.23 -17.31 0.57
CA CYS A 286 -2.99 -16.22 1.21
C CYS A 286 -4.37 -16.05 0.54
N PRO A 287 -5.47 -16.05 1.31
CA PRO A 287 -6.81 -15.98 0.73
C PRO A 287 -7.07 -14.66 -0.03
N TYR A 288 -6.43 -13.53 0.23
CA TYR A 288 -6.91 -12.25 -0.33
C TYR A 288 -6.19 -11.74 -1.58
N HIS A 289 -5.35 -12.53 -2.24
CA HIS A 289 -4.58 -12.08 -3.41
C HIS A 289 -4.93 -12.89 -4.67
N ALA A 290 -6.06 -12.54 -5.31
CA ALA A 290 -6.36 -12.89 -6.69
C ALA A 290 -7.45 -11.96 -7.22
N VAL A 291 -7.07 -10.97 -8.02
CA VAL A 291 -7.41 -10.80 -9.45
C VAL A 291 -6.82 -9.43 -9.82
N ALA A 292 -5.61 -9.39 -10.38
CA ALA A 292 -5.09 -8.16 -10.97
C ALA A 292 -5.86 -7.87 -12.27
N THR A 293 -7.00 -7.20 -12.18
CA THR A 293 -7.60 -6.55 -13.34
C THR A 293 -6.74 -5.34 -13.71
N ALA A 294 -6.33 -5.27 -14.97
CA ALA A 294 -5.48 -4.22 -15.51
C ALA A 294 -5.88 -2.82 -15.01
N THR A 295 -4.95 -2.11 -14.36
CA THR A 295 -5.13 -0.73 -13.89
C THR A 295 -5.44 0.18 -15.08
N LYS A 296 -6.71 0.54 -15.27
CA LYS A 296 -7.17 1.47 -16.31
C LYS A 296 -7.54 2.81 -15.70
N VAL A 297 -6.55 3.69 -15.59
CA VAL A 297 -6.82 5.12 -15.42
C VAL A 297 -7.19 5.71 -16.77
N VAL A 298 -8.29 6.48 -16.83
CA VAL A 298 -8.75 7.15 -18.04
C VAL A 298 -8.77 8.66 -17.79
N GLU A 299 -8.40 9.44 -18.79
CA GLU A 299 -8.64 10.89 -18.83
C GLU A 299 -9.83 11.16 -19.78
N PRO A 300 -11.08 11.13 -19.28
CA PRO A 300 -12.25 11.24 -20.12
C PRO A 300 -12.38 12.65 -20.70
N ARG A 301 -12.52 12.73 -22.03
CA ARG A 301 -12.77 13.98 -22.74
C ARG A 301 -14.28 14.23 -22.83
N PRO A 302 -14.75 15.47 -22.59
CA PRO A 302 -16.16 15.80 -22.76
C PRO A 302 -16.70 15.43 -24.15
N GLY A 303 -17.90 14.83 -24.19
CA GLY A 303 -18.57 14.37 -25.40
C GLY A 303 -18.01 13.06 -25.99
N VAL A 304 -17.00 12.44 -25.38
CA VAL A 304 -16.47 11.14 -25.80
C VAL A 304 -17.02 10.04 -24.91
N ARG A 305 -17.51 8.97 -25.56
CA ARG A 305 -18.00 7.78 -24.88
C ARG A 305 -16.89 6.75 -24.71
N TYR A 306 -16.81 6.21 -23.49
CA TYR A 306 -15.86 5.19 -23.07
C TYR A 306 -16.62 3.93 -22.67
N ARG A 307 -16.00 2.76 -22.92
CA ARG A 307 -16.56 1.46 -22.55
C ARG A 307 -15.72 0.77 -21.49
N ILE A 308 -16.36 0.41 -20.40
CA ILE A 308 -15.88 -0.50 -19.37
C ILE A 308 -16.29 -1.90 -19.81
N ALA A 309 -15.32 -2.77 -20.10
CA ALA A 309 -15.60 -4.15 -20.48
C ALA A 309 -16.24 -4.90 -19.29
N ARG A 310 -17.00 -5.96 -19.57
CA ARG A 310 -17.56 -6.83 -18.51
C ARG A 310 -16.48 -7.23 -17.50
N GLN A 311 -16.86 -7.30 -16.22
CA GLN A 311 -15.98 -7.72 -15.13
C GLN A 311 -14.68 -6.88 -15.03
N SER A 312 -14.71 -5.61 -15.42
CA SER A 312 -13.57 -4.71 -15.30
C SER A 312 -13.98 -3.36 -14.70
N GLY A 313 -12.99 -2.54 -14.35
CA GLY A 313 -13.22 -1.20 -13.83
C GLY A 313 -12.22 -0.19 -14.37
N VAL A 314 -12.55 1.08 -14.15
CA VAL A 314 -11.73 2.24 -14.52
C VAL A 314 -11.77 3.26 -13.38
N ALA A 315 -10.76 4.12 -13.34
CA ALA A 315 -10.79 5.31 -12.50
C ALA A 315 -10.39 6.55 -13.29
N PHE A 316 -10.94 7.71 -12.91
CA PHE A 316 -10.68 8.98 -13.56
C PHE A 316 -10.98 10.16 -12.62
N THR A 317 -10.59 11.36 -13.02
CA THR A 317 -10.97 12.58 -12.29
C THR A 317 -12.15 13.28 -12.97
N ILE A 318 -12.99 13.91 -12.16
CA ILE A 318 -14.07 14.79 -12.62
C ILE A 318 -14.03 16.11 -11.87
N ALA A 319 -14.21 17.21 -12.58
CA ALA A 319 -14.24 18.54 -11.98
C ALA A 319 -15.66 18.92 -11.55
N ARG A 320 -15.75 19.77 -10.53
CA ARG A 320 -17.01 20.36 -10.06
C ARG A 320 -17.78 20.97 -11.23
N GLY A 321 -19.08 20.71 -11.27
CA GLY A 321 -20.01 21.20 -12.30
C GLY A 321 -20.12 20.30 -13.52
N GLN A 322 -19.16 19.41 -13.78
CA GLN A 322 -19.25 18.46 -14.89
C GLN A 322 -20.35 17.42 -14.64
N LEU A 323 -20.93 16.93 -15.73
CA LEU A 323 -22.00 15.93 -15.72
C LEU A 323 -21.44 14.59 -16.20
N LEU A 324 -21.45 13.57 -15.33
CA LEU A 324 -21.12 12.20 -15.67
C LEU A 324 -22.39 11.45 -16.08
N ARG A 325 -22.42 10.92 -17.30
CA ARG A 325 -23.49 10.02 -17.76
C ARG A 325 -22.97 8.58 -17.75
N ILE A 326 -23.70 7.69 -17.09
CA ILE A 326 -23.42 6.24 -17.01
C ILE A 326 -24.57 5.51 -17.70
N ILE A 327 -24.25 4.59 -18.61
CA ILE A 327 -25.18 3.99 -19.56
C ILE A 327 -25.02 2.48 -19.49
N ASP A 328 -26.14 1.77 -19.46
CA ASP A 328 -26.18 0.31 -19.62
C ASP A 328 -26.46 -0.01 -21.10
N PRO A 329 -25.43 -0.27 -21.94
CA PRO A 329 -25.61 -0.39 -23.39
C PRO A 329 -26.38 -1.66 -23.81
N GLU A 330 -26.38 -2.70 -22.98
CA GLU A 330 -26.98 -4.01 -23.31
C GLU A 330 -28.18 -4.34 -22.42
N GLY A 331 -28.39 -3.57 -21.35
CA GLY A 331 -29.42 -3.80 -20.35
C GLY A 331 -28.98 -4.81 -19.31
N ARG A 332 -29.59 -4.72 -18.13
CA ARG A 332 -29.40 -5.61 -16.98
C ARG A 332 -27.97 -5.70 -16.42
N GLN A 333 -27.10 -4.75 -16.71
CA GLN A 333 -25.75 -4.66 -16.14
C GLN A 333 -25.70 -3.61 -15.03
N VAL A 334 -25.28 -4.01 -13.83
CA VAL A 334 -25.04 -3.14 -12.67
C VAL A 334 -23.69 -2.45 -12.80
N CYS A 335 -23.64 -1.18 -12.38
CA CYS A 335 -22.41 -0.41 -12.27
C CYS A 335 -22.15 0.01 -10.82
N ASP A 336 -21.02 -0.40 -10.25
CA ASP A 336 -20.60 0.08 -8.94
C ASP A 336 -19.82 1.39 -9.11
N LEU A 337 -20.28 2.45 -8.45
CA LEU A 337 -19.61 3.75 -8.40
C LEU A 337 -19.01 4.00 -7.01
N TYR A 338 -17.73 4.37 -6.99
CA TYR A 338 -17.06 4.89 -5.80
C TYR A 338 -16.47 6.27 -6.10
N SER A 339 -16.47 7.17 -5.11
CA SER A 339 -15.95 8.53 -5.32
C SER A 339 -15.25 9.04 -4.08
N LEU A 340 -14.19 9.81 -4.30
CA LEU A 340 -13.41 10.47 -3.25
C LEU A 340 -13.17 11.94 -3.65
N ALA A 341 -13.04 12.81 -2.64
CA ALA A 341 -12.59 14.17 -2.87
C ALA A 341 -11.17 14.15 -3.46
N ARG A 342 -10.93 14.96 -4.50
CA ARG A 342 -9.64 14.96 -5.21
C ARG A 342 -8.49 15.44 -4.32
N ASP A 343 -8.78 16.36 -3.40
CA ASP A 343 -7.84 17.01 -2.51
C ASP A 343 -7.69 16.31 -1.14
N GLU A 344 -8.53 15.33 -0.85
CA GLU A 344 -8.59 14.65 0.45
C GLU A 344 -9.15 13.23 0.30
N LEU A 345 -8.27 12.24 0.15
CA LEU A 345 -8.69 10.85 -0.10
C LEU A 345 -9.40 10.21 1.09
N ARG A 346 -9.34 10.79 2.30
CA ARG A 346 -10.16 10.32 3.43
C ARG A 346 -11.60 10.83 3.36
N GLU A 347 -11.89 11.79 2.49
CA GLU A 347 -13.25 12.24 2.21
C GLU A 347 -13.80 11.45 1.02
N HIS A 348 -14.73 10.54 1.30
CA HIS A 348 -15.25 9.60 0.31
C HIS A 348 -16.76 9.48 0.39
N LEU A 349 -17.36 8.92 -0.66
CA LEU A 349 -18.80 8.66 -0.75
C LEU A 349 -19.29 7.91 0.49
N SER A 350 -20.39 8.39 1.07
CA SER A 350 -21.03 7.78 2.23
C SER A 350 -22.48 7.40 1.91
N SER A 351 -22.72 6.09 1.81
CA SER A 351 -24.07 5.55 1.69
C SER A 351 -24.94 5.95 2.88
N GLY A 352 -24.40 5.87 4.11
CA GLY A 352 -25.14 6.20 5.32
C GLY A 352 -25.63 7.64 5.34
N ARG A 353 -24.77 8.61 5.03
CA ARG A 353 -25.16 10.03 4.96
C ARG A 353 -26.16 10.30 3.84
N SER A 354 -25.98 9.66 2.70
CA SER A 354 -26.88 9.81 1.56
C SER A 354 -28.28 9.29 1.86
N ILE A 355 -28.40 8.11 2.50
CA ILE A 355 -29.68 7.53 2.92
C ILE A 355 -30.34 8.38 4.01
N ASP A 356 -29.58 8.78 5.02
CA ASP A 356 -30.07 9.58 6.16
C ASP A 356 -30.67 10.90 5.68
N TYR A 357 -29.97 11.63 4.80
CA TYR A 357 -30.44 12.93 4.32
C TYR A 357 -31.53 12.85 3.27
N ALA A 358 -31.63 11.73 2.53
CA ALA A 358 -32.73 11.49 1.60
C ALA A 358 -33.99 10.95 2.28
N ASP A 359 -33.89 10.47 3.53
CA ASP A 359 -34.95 9.76 4.28
C ASP A 359 -35.59 8.60 3.49
N LYS A 360 -34.78 7.94 2.65
CA LYS A 360 -35.21 6.80 1.82
C LYS A 360 -34.01 5.99 1.33
N LEU A 361 -34.26 4.72 1.00
CA LEU A 361 -33.24 3.80 0.48
C LEU A 361 -33.01 3.93 -1.02
N TYR A 362 -34.04 4.32 -1.77
CA TYR A 362 -33.99 4.39 -3.22
C TYR A 362 -33.85 5.84 -3.66
N LEU A 363 -32.62 6.23 -3.94
CA LEU A 363 -32.27 7.56 -4.45
C LEU A 363 -32.38 7.56 -5.98
N SER A 364 -32.87 8.67 -6.54
CA SER A 364 -33.11 8.88 -7.96
C SER A 364 -33.07 10.39 -8.27
N THR A 365 -33.59 10.82 -9.42
CA THR A 365 -33.61 12.22 -9.86
C THR A 365 -33.98 13.20 -8.75
N GLY A 366 -33.09 14.18 -8.54
CA GLY A 366 -33.22 15.24 -7.54
C GLY A 366 -32.54 14.94 -6.20
N ASP A 367 -32.20 13.69 -5.91
CA ASP A 367 -31.48 13.34 -4.68
C ASP A 367 -29.98 13.65 -4.77
N VAL A 368 -29.35 13.77 -3.61
CA VAL A 368 -27.93 14.11 -3.46
C VAL A 368 -27.19 12.99 -2.76
N LEU A 369 -26.02 12.61 -3.29
CA LEU A 369 -25.08 11.72 -2.64
C LEU A 369 -24.04 12.54 -1.88
N TYR A 370 -23.78 12.16 -0.63
CA TYR A 370 -22.94 12.90 0.31
C TYR A 370 -21.64 12.14 0.65
N SER A 371 -20.60 12.89 0.98
CA SER A 371 -19.37 12.34 1.56
C SER A 371 -19.55 11.94 3.02
N ASN A 372 -18.60 11.18 3.54
CA ASN A 372 -18.47 10.87 4.97
C ASN A 372 -18.24 12.13 5.84
N ARG A 373 -17.88 13.27 5.23
CA ARG A 373 -17.80 14.60 5.86
C ARG A 373 -19.01 15.48 5.59
N GLU A 374 -20.13 14.87 5.14
CA GLU A 374 -21.42 15.51 4.94
C GLU A 374 -21.44 16.59 3.84
N ARG A 375 -20.45 16.60 2.94
CA ARG A 375 -20.43 17.50 1.78
C ARG A 375 -21.13 16.84 0.58
N PRO A 376 -21.93 17.58 -0.20
CA PRO A 376 -22.48 17.06 -1.45
C PRO A 376 -21.35 16.62 -2.41
N MET A 377 -21.47 15.43 -2.97
CA MET A 377 -20.56 14.89 -3.99
C MET A 377 -21.24 14.82 -5.36
N TRP A 378 -22.46 14.30 -5.39
CA TRP A 378 -23.25 14.15 -6.62
C TRP A 378 -24.67 14.63 -6.43
N THR A 379 -25.21 15.39 -7.39
CA THR A 379 -26.66 15.52 -7.56
C THR A 379 -27.12 14.61 -8.68
N ILE A 380 -28.11 13.76 -8.42
CA ILE A 380 -28.71 12.90 -9.44
C ILE A 380 -29.61 13.75 -10.33
N GLY A 381 -29.23 13.86 -11.60
CA GLY A 381 -29.99 14.52 -12.65
C GLY A 381 -31.00 13.55 -13.28
N ARG A 382 -30.86 13.30 -14.58
CA ARG A 382 -31.66 12.30 -15.29
C ARG A 382 -31.39 10.90 -14.74
N ASP A 383 -32.44 10.11 -14.54
CA ASP A 383 -32.37 8.70 -14.21
C ASP A 383 -33.53 7.99 -14.91
N ASP A 384 -33.21 7.09 -15.85
CA ASP A 384 -34.22 6.37 -16.63
C ASP A 384 -34.78 5.14 -15.87
N VAL A 385 -34.12 4.70 -14.79
CA VAL A 385 -34.40 3.41 -14.13
C VAL A 385 -35.04 3.59 -12.75
N GLY A 386 -34.59 4.57 -11.95
CA GLY A 386 -35.18 4.86 -10.64
C GLY A 386 -34.89 3.81 -9.55
N ARG A 387 -33.98 2.87 -9.81
CA ARG A 387 -33.67 1.75 -8.91
C ARG A 387 -32.17 1.50 -8.83
N HIS A 388 -31.61 1.89 -7.69
CA HIS A 388 -30.19 1.77 -7.35
C HIS A 388 -30.06 1.36 -5.89
N ASP A 389 -28.92 0.78 -5.53
CA ASP A 389 -28.64 0.33 -4.17
C ASP A 389 -27.43 1.08 -3.57
N LEU A 390 -27.51 1.31 -2.26
CA LEU A 390 -26.44 1.93 -1.46
C LEU A 390 -26.07 1.05 -0.25
N VAL A 391 -26.76 -0.07 -0.04
CA VAL A 391 -26.65 -0.88 1.17
C VAL A 391 -25.62 -1.99 0.99
N LEU A 392 -25.57 -2.61 -0.18
CA LEU A 392 -24.61 -3.68 -0.44
C LEU A 392 -23.23 -3.11 -0.82
N THR A 393 -22.21 -3.78 -0.34
CA THR A 393 -20.81 -3.50 -0.67
C THR A 393 -20.46 -4.08 -2.05
N PRO A 394 -19.41 -3.58 -2.72
CA PRO A 394 -18.92 -4.19 -3.95
C PRO A 394 -18.62 -5.68 -3.73
N CYS A 395 -18.90 -6.52 -4.73
CA CYS A 395 -18.54 -7.94 -4.62
C CYS A 395 -17.02 -8.08 -4.49
N SER A 396 -16.57 -9.06 -3.70
CA SER A 396 -15.16 -9.26 -3.37
C SER A 396 -14.78 -10.74 -3.44
N PRO A 397 -13.47 -11.07 -3.56
CA PRO A 397 -13.04 -12.46 -3.60
C PRO A 397 -13.47 -13.26 -2.36
N GLU A 398 -13.45 -12.60 -1.19
CA GLU A 398 -13.89 -13.20 0.07
C GLU A 398 -15.39 -13.42 0.14
N MET A 399 -16.20 -12.49 -0.41
CA MET A 399 -17.64 -12.69 -0.51
C MET A 399 -17.96 -13.93 -1.35
N TYR A 400 -17.28 -14.11 -2.48
CA TYR A 400 -17.47 -15.29 -3.33
C TYR A 400 -17.04 -16.58 -2.64
N ARG A 401 -15.90 -16.59 -1.94
CA ARG A 401 -15.51 -17.73 -1.10
C ARG A 401 -16.60 -18.10 -0.09
N ARG A 402 -17.08 -17.12 0.67
CA ARG A 402 -18.01 -17.38 1.78
C ARG A 402 -19.39 -17.81 1.31
N LEU A 403 -19.90 -17.20 0.23
CA LEU A 403 -21.28 -17.39 -0.19
C LEU A 403 -21.44 -18.46 -1.28
N ARG A 404 -20.41 -18.68 -2.11
CA ARG A 404 -20.46 -19.60 -3.26
C ARG A 404 -19.49 -20.76 -3.13
N GLY A 405 -18.47 -20.65 -2.29
CA GLY A 405 -17.42 -21.67 -2.16
C GLY A 405 -16.36 -21.57 -3.26
N ASP A 406 -16.26 -20.42 -3.94
CA ASP A 406 -15.27 -20.18 -4.99
C ASP A 406 -13.84 -20.20 -4.42
N ASP A 407 -12.81 -20.27 -5.27
CA ASP A 407 -11.40 -20.31 -4.85
C ASP A 407 -10.77 -18.91 -4.66
N GLY A 408 -11.54 -17.86 -4.89
CA GLY A 408 -11.10 -16.46 -4.82
C GLY A 408 -10.52 -15.91 -6.13
N THR A 409 -10.52 -16.69 -7.22
CA THR A 409 -10.04 -16.22 -8.53
C THR A 409 -11.11 -15.53 -9.38
N HIS A 410 -12.37 -15.53 -8.90
CA HIS A 410 -13.48 -14.89 -9.59
C HIS A 410 -13.31 -13.36 -9.60
N PRO A 411 -13.37 -12.69 -10.79
CA PRO A 411 -13.31 -11.24 -10.86
C PRO A 411 -14.37 -10.58 -9.97
N SER A 412 -14.03 -9.46 -9.36
CA SER A 412 -14.87 -8.82 -8.34
C SER A 412 -14.84 -7.30 -8.48
N CYS A 413 -15.92 -6.62 -8.10
CA CYS A 413 -16.00 -5.16 -8.16
C CYS A 413 -14.96 -4.51 -7.25
N TYR A 414 -14.71 -5.10 -6.08
CA TYR A 414 -13.68 -4.62 -5.16
C TYR A 414 -12.31 -4.58 -5.82
N GLU A 415 -11.88 -5.66 -6.48
CA GLU A 415 -10.61 -5.68 -7.22
C GLU A 415 -10.63 -4.72 -8.43
N ASN A 416 -11.77 -4.65 -9.12
CA ASN A 416 -11.97 -3.75 -10.26
C ASN A 416 -11.98 -2.26 -9.90
N LEU A 417 -12.24 -1.92 -8.64
CA LEU A 417 -12.09 -0.57 -8.08
C LEU A 417 -10.67 -0.37 -7.55
N ARG A 418 -10.15 -1.34 -6.79
CA ARG A 418 -8.83 -1.31 -6.15
C ARG A 418 -7.71 -1.05 -7.15
N GLY A 419 -7.69 -1.78 -8.26
CA GLY A 419 -6.66 -1.64 -9.29
C GLY A 419 -6.59 -0.21 -9.85
N PRO A 420 -7.66 0.31 -10.47
CA PRO A 420 -7.64 1.67 -11.04
C PRO A 420 -7.52 2.79 -10.01
N LEU A 421 -8.16 2.69 -8.84
CA LEU A 421 -8.14 3.75 -7.82
C LEU A 421 -6.78 3.89 -7.13
N SER A 422 -5.98 2.82 -7.04
CA SER A 422 -4.64 2.88 -6.44
C SER A 422 -3.71 3.87 -7.17
N ALA A 423 -3.93 4.09 -8.47
CA ALA A 423 -3.17 5.07 -9.25
C ALA A 423 -3.41 6.52 -8.80
N PHE A 424 -4.47 6.77 -8.02
CA PHE A 424 -4.75 8.05 -7.37
C PHE A 424 -4.33 8.07 -5.89
N GLY A 425 -3.62 7.04 -5.40
CA GLY A 425 -3.22 6.90 -3.99
C GLY A 425 -4.34 6.41 -3.07
N VAL A 426 -5.40 5.81 -3.63
CA VAL A 426 -6.52 5.28 -2.85
C VAL A 426 -6.16 3.89 -2.31
N GLU A 427 -6.09 3.77 -0.99
CA GLU A 427 -5.82 2.52 -0.30
C GLU A 427 -6.98 1.52 -0.44
N ALA A 428 -6.68 0.23 -0.54
CA ALA A 428 -7.71 -0.80 -0.74
C ALA A 428 -8.78 -0.79 0.38
N ASP A 429 -8.35 -0.68 1.64
CA ASP A 429 -9.23 -0.64 2.82
C ASP A 429 -10.11 0.62 2.88
N SER A 430 -9.78 1.64 2.09
CA SER A 430 -10.62 2.83 1.97
C SER A 430 -11.81 2.63 1.02
N ILE A 431 -11.85 1.55 0.23
CA ILE A 431 -12.96 1.24 -0.68
C ILE A 431 -14.11 0.62 0.13
N GLY A 432 -15.04 1.49 0.53
CA GLY A 432 -16.23 1.12 1.28
C GLY A 432 -17.43 0.76 0.39
N SER A 433 -18.63 1.04 0.90
CA SER A 433 -19.87 0.89 0.12
C SER A 433 -19.88 1.78 -1.12
N THR A 434 -20.38 1.22 -2.21
CA THR A 434 -20.54 1.86 -3.51
C THR A 434 -21.96 2.35 -3.71
N PHE A 435 -22.16 3.26 -4.66
CA PHE A 435 -23.46 3.49 -5.27
C PHE A 435 -23.64 2.47 -6.40
N ASN A 436 -24.48 1.48 -6.17
CA ASN A 436 -24.73 0.36 -7.08
C ASN A 436 -25.82 0.74 -8.06
N ILE A 437 -25.41 1.41 -9.15
CA ILE A 437 -26.28 1.91 -10.20
C ILE A 437 -26.91 0.72 -10.95
N PHE A 438 -28.20 0.85 -11.23
CA PHE A 438 -29.13 -0.16 -11.78
C PHE A 438 -29.42 -1.38 -10.90
N MET A 439 -28.78 -1.55 -9.74
CA MET A 439 -29.01 -2.70 -8.87
C MET A 439 -30.38 -2.63 -8.17
N ASP A 440 -31.18 -3.70 -8.27
CA ASP A 440 -32.49 -3.82 -7.60
C ASP A 440 -32.38 -4.69 -6.33
N VAL A 441 -32.16 -4.02 -5.20
CA VAL A 441 -32.22 -4.65 -3.87
C VAL A 441 -33.55 -4.38 -3.21
N ARG A 442 -34.24 -5.44 -2.79
CA ARG A 442 -35.56 -5.38 -2.14
C ARG A 442 -35.47 -5.84 -0.70
N PHE A 443 -36.26 -5.20 0.15
CA PHE A 443 -36.28 -5.42 1.59
C PHE A 443 -37.67 -5.90 2.01
N ASP A 444 -37.71 -7.00 2.76
CA ASP A 444 -38.92 -7.43 3.43
C ASP A 444 -39.18 -6.50 4.63
N PRO A 445 -40.33 -5.79 4.69
CA PRO A 445 -40.57 -4.79 5.72
C PRO A 445 -40.79 -5.37 7.12
N ALA A 446 -41.10 -6.67 7.24
CA ALA A 446 -41.34 -7.32 8.53
C ALA A 446 -40.06 -7.89 9.14
N THR A 447 -39.14 -8.38 8.30
CA THR A 447 -37.95 -9.13 8.73
C THR A 447 -36.64 -8.41 8.43
N GLY A 448 -36.67 -7.37 7.60
CA GLY A 448 -35.46 -6.70 7.10
C GLY A 448 -34.66 -7.55 6.10
N LYS A 449 -35.18 -8.70 5.68
CA LYS A 449 -34.47 -9.59 4.76
C LYS A 449 -34.25 -8.93 3.41
N MET A 450 -33.01 -8.96 2.93
CA MET A 450 -32.62 -8.45 1.62
C MET A 450 -32.72 -9.54 0.55
N THR A 451 -33.19 -9.15 -0.64
CA THR A 451 -33.18 -9.98 -1.85
C THR A 451 -32.75 -9.15 -3.05
N ILE A 452 -31.88 -9.72 -3.88
CA ILE A 452 -31.42 -9.10 -5.12
C ILE A 452 -32.35 -9.56 -6.24
N ALA A 453 -33.06 -8.63 -6.85
CA ALA A 453 -33.92 -8.87 -8.01
C ALA A 453 -33.15 -8.55 -9.32
N PRO A 454 -33.62 -9.07 -10.47
CA PRO A 454 -33.06 -8.68 -11.77
C PRO A 454 -33.07 -7.16 -11.95
N PRO A 455 -31.97 -6.54 -12.42
CA PRO A 455 -31.96 -5.11 -12.71
C PRO A 455 -33.06 -4.74 -13.71
N ALA A 456 -33.64 -3.56 -13.49
CA ALA A 456 -34.73 -3.06 -14.32
C ALA A 456 -34.25 -2.32 -15.58
N SER A 457 -32.94 -2.05 -15.71
CA SER A 457 -32.36 -1.34 -16.85
C SER A 457 -32.60 -2.08 -18.17
N ALA A 458 -33.07 -1.32 -19.16
CA ALA A 458 -33.09 -1.70 -20.56
C ALA A 458 -31.84 -1.20 -21.28
N ALA A 459 -31.57 -1.77 -22.45
CA ALA A 459 -30.45 -1.35 -23.30
C ALA A 459 -30.57 0.14 -23.67
N GLY A 460 -29.56 0.92 -23.31
CA GLY A 460 -29.47 2.36 -23.53
C GLY A 460 -29.97 3.21 -22.38
N ASP A 461 -30.56 2.63 -21.33
CA ASP A 461 -30.94 3.39 -20.13
C ASP A 461 -29.71 3.99 -19.46
N CYS A 462 -29.88 5.18 -18.87
CA CYS A 462 -28.79 5.91 -18.26
C CYS A 462 -29.18 6.64 -16.98
N ILE A 463 -28.14 7.01 -16.23
CA ILE A 463 -28.20 7.97 -15.14
C ILE A 463 -27.17 9.08 -15.38
N GLU A 464 -27.51 10.30 -15.00
CA GLU A 464 -26.65 11.48 -15.07
C GLU A 464 -26.40 12.03 -13.67
N LEU A 465 -25.12 12.25 -13.34
CA LEU A 465 -24.67 12.71 -12.03
C LEU A 465 -23.88 14.01 -12.20
N ARG A 466 -24.36 15.10 -11.61
CA ARG A 466 -23.63 16.38 -11.58
C ARG A 466 -22.63 16.36 -10.43
N ALA A 467 -21.36 16.59 -10.72
CA ALA A 467 -20.31 16.69 -9.70
C ALA A 467 -20.48 17.98 -8.89
N GLU A 468 -20.62 17.89 -7.57
CA GLU A 468 -20.72 19.04 -6.67
C GLU A 468 -19.36 19.54 -6.18
N MET A 469 -18.32 18.75 -6.39
CA MET A 469 -16.93 19.04 -6.04
C MET A 469 -15.96 18.33 -7.00
N ASP A 470 -14.68 18.66 -6.91
CA ASP A 470 -13.63 17.95 -7.65
C ASP A 470 -13.40 16.58 -7.02
N MET A 471 -13.48 15.52 -7.84
CA MET A 471 -13.45 14.15 -7.34
C MET A 471 -12.54 13.25 -8.17
N ILE A 472 -12.13 12.16 -7.53
CA ILE A 472 -11.66 10.92 -8.16
C ILE A 472 -12.85 9.95 -8.15
N VAL A 473 -13.07 9.27 -9.28
CA VAL A 473 -14.22 8.38 -9.49
C VAL A 473 -13.72 7.02 -9.95
N GLY A 474 -14.21 5.96 -9.31
CA GLY A 474 -14.06 4.58 -9.77
C GLY A 474 -15.40 4.05 -10.26
N LEU A 475 -15.41 3.42 -11.44
CA LEU A 475 -16.58 2.76 -12.02
C LEU A 475 -16.25 1.32 -12.39
N THR A 476 -17.19 0.40 -12.19
CA THR A 476 -17.04 -0.98 -12.66
C THR A 476 -18.24 -1.47 -13.44
N ALA A 477 -18.01 -2.40 -14.37
CA ALA A 477 -19.06 -3.30 -14.85
C ALA A 477 -19.09 -4.48 -13.89
N CYS A 478 -20.12 -4.53 -13.03
CA CYS A 478 -20.22 -5.45 -11.91
C CYS A 478 -19.97 -6.90 -12.31
N SER A 479 -19.14 -7.60 -11.52
CA SER A 479 -18.69 -8.95 -11.87
C SER A 479 -19.61 -10.09 -11.43
N SER A 480 -20.72 -9.80 -10.75
CA SER A 480 -21.57 -10.84 -10.14
C SER A 480 -22.76 -11.22 -11.03
N GLU A 481 -22.87 -12.48 -11.38
CA GLU A 481 -24.01 -13.00 -12.15
C GLU A 481 -25.33 -12.86 -11.39
N VAL A 482 -25.30 -13.00 -10.06
CA VAL A 482 -26.49 -12.89 -9.20
C VAL A 482 -27.09 -11.49 -9.28
N THR A 483 -26.25 -10.46 -9.36
CA THR A 483 -26.72 -9.07 -9.44
C THR A 483 -27.12 -8.68 -10.86
N ASN A 484 -26.56 -9.33 -11.88
CA ASN A 484 -26.79 -9.05 -13.29
C ASN A 484 -27.72 -10.07 -13.97
N ALA A 485 -28.64 -10.68 -13.21
CA ALA A 485 -29.64 -11.63 -13.72
C ALA A 485 -29.07 -12.80 -14.55
N GLY A 486 -27.86 -13.26 -14.23
CA GLY A 486 -27.18 -14.38 -14.87
C GLY A 486 -26.33 -14.04 -16.10
N SER A 487 -26.26 -12.76 -16.52
CA SER A 487 -25.49 -12.34 -17.69
C SER A 487 -24.55 -11.18 -17.33
N LEU A 488 -23.35 -11.15 -17.91
CA LEU A 488 -22.35 -10.11 -17.63
C LEU A 488 -22.03 -9.34 -18.91
N GLY A 489 -22.38 -8.05 -18.91
CA GLY A 489 -22.21 -7.11 -20.00
C GLY A 489 -21.27 -5.94 -19.66
N PRO A 490 -21.04 -5.03 -20.61
CA PRO A 490 -20.25 -3.83 -20.39
C PRO A 490 -21.05 -2.68 -19.77
N ILE A 491 -20.36 -1.64 -19.30
CA ILE A 491 -20.94 -0.34 -18.95
C ILE A 491 -20.29 0.74 -19.81
N ASP A 492 -21.08 1.69 -20.28
CA ASP A 492 -20.58 2.88 -20.97
C ASP A 492 -20.63 4.10 -20.04
N PHE A 493 -19.68 5.03 -20.21
CA PHE A 493 -19.74 6.33 -19.55
C PHE A 493 -19.19 7.45 -20.43
N GLU A 494 -19.64 8.68 -20.15
CA GLU A 494 -19.15 9.90 -20.80
C GLU A 494 -19.26 11.10 -19.87
N ILE A 495 -18.33 12.04 -19.98
CA ILE A 495 -18.52 13.40 -19.45
C ILE A 495 -19.31 14.17 -20.50
N VAL A 496 -20.50 14.66 -20.16
CA VAL A 496 -21.36 15.35 -21.13
C VAL A 496 -20.71 16.69 -21.49
N ALA A 497 -20.66 17.00 -22.78
CA ALA A 497 -20.20 18.30 -23.26
C ALA A 497 -21.21 19.40 -22.90
N GLU A 498 -20.71 20.58 -22.50
CA GLU A 498 -21.53 21.78 -22.24
C GLU A 498 -22.27 22.30 -23.47
#